data_AF-A0AAV4CSS2-F1
#
_entry.id   AF-A0AAV4CSS2-F1
#
_cell.length_a   1.000
_cell.length_b   1.000
_cell.length_c   1.000
_cell.angle_alpha   90.00
_cell.angle_beta   90.00
_cell.angle_gamma   90.00
#
_symmetry.space_group_name_H-M   'P 1'
#
loop_
_entity.id
_entity.type
_entity.pdbx_description
1 polymer ?
#
loop_
_entity_poly.entity_id
_entity_poly.type
_entity_poly.pdbx_seq_one_letter_code
_entity_poly.pdbx_strand_id
1 'polypeptide(L)'
;MSELDLYARYLDLGVKLGRSGEDLATWVEDKVRQDMERNDRQIEREKKREEMELQKQERVMQNQREERESERQLALRRMELEAQKLLNVTPVPLSYRH
;
A
#
# COMPACT_ATOMS: atom_id res chain seq x y z
N MET A 1 -19.46 17.40 -5.44
CA MET A 1 -19.84 18.66 -6.09
C MET A 1 -20.05 18.35 -7.55
N SER A 2 -21.24 18.60 -8.07
CA SER A 2 -21.60 18.25 -9.44
C SER A 2 -21.04 19.26 -10.45
N GLU A 3 -20.95 18.86 -11.73
CA GLU A 3 -20.59 19.78 -12.81
C GLU A 3 -21.54 20.99 -12.87
N LEU A 4 -22.84 20.77 -12.63
CA LEU A 4 -23.85 21.82 -12.57
C LEU A 4 -23.56 22.85 -11.46
N ASP A 5 -23.06 22.40 -10.30
CA ASP A 5 -22.68 23.28 -9.20
C ASP A 5 -21.46 24.14 -9.56
N LEU A 6 -20.49 23.56 -10.27
CA LEU A 6 -19.31 24.28 -10.78
C LEU A 6 -19.72 25.33 -11.81
N TYR A 7 -20.61 24.98 -12.75
CA TYR A 7 -21.18 25.90 -13.72
C TYR A 7 -21.88 27.07 -13.03
N ALA A 8 -22.77 26.81 -12.08
CA ALA A 8 -23.50 27.86 -11.36
C ALA A 8 -22.54 28.82 -10.61
N ARG A 9 -21.51 28.26 -9.96
CA ARG A 9 -20.49 29.03 -9.26
C ARG A 9 -19.67 29.91 -10.22
N TYR A 10 -19.24 29.36 -11.34
CA TYR A 10 -18.45 30.11 -12.32
C TYR A 10 -19.30 31.13 -13.07
N LEU A 11 -20.56 30.84 -13.38
CA LEU A 11 -21.48 31.83 -13.95
C LEU A 11 -21.62 33.06 -13.04
N ASP A 12 -21.88 32.85 -11.75
CA ASP A 12 -21.97 33.95 -10.77
C ASP A 12 -20.65 34.73 -10.66
N LEU A 13 -19.52 34.02 -10.60
CA LEU A 13 -18.19 34.66 -10.54
C LEU A 13 -17.88 35.46 -11.81
N GLY A 14 -18.18 34.92 -12.98
CA GLY A 14 -17.94 35.58 -14.25
C GLY A 14 -18.76 36.87 -14.39
N VAL A 15 -20.03 36.85 -13.99
CA VAL A 15 -20.88 38.05 -13.94
C VAL A 15 -20.30 39.09 -12.98
N LYS A 16 -19.85 38.68 -11.77
CA LYS A 16 -19.20 39.57 -10.80
C LYS A 16 -17.90 40.18 -11.31
N LEU A 17 -17.20 39.49 -12.20
CA LEU A 17 -16.00 39.98 -12.88
C LEU A 17 -16.30 40.87 -14.09
N GLY A 18 -17.58 41.15 -14.36
CA GLY A 18 -18.01 42.00 -15.48
C GLY A 18 -17.99 41.29 -16.83
N ARG A 19 -17.85 39.96 -16.88
CA ARG A 19 -17.98 39.20 -18.13
C ARG A 19 -19.44 39.07 -18.52
N SER A 20 -19.70 39.05 -19.83
CA SER A 20 -21.06 38.94 -20.36
C SER A 20 -21.08 38.27 -21.73
N GLY A 21 -22.25 37.75 -22.11
CA GLY A 21 -22.46 37.15 -23.42
C GLY A 21 -21.54 35.96 -23.68
N GLU A 22 -20.99 35.90 -24.88
CA GLU A 22 -20.15 34.78 -25.34
C GLU A 22 -18.85 34.64 -24.54
N ASP A 23 -18.22 35.76 -24.12
CA ASP A 23 -17.01 35.74 -23.28
C ASP A 23 -17.27 35.11 -21.90
N LEU A 24 -18.45 35.31 -21.33
CA LEU A 24 -18.84 34.65 -20.08
C LEU A 24 -18.99 33.15 -20.28
N ALA A 25 -19.68 32.72 -21.35
CA ALA A 25 -19.92 31.31 -21.62
C ALA A 25 -18.60 30.55 -21.81
N THR A 26 -17.70 31.03 -22.69
CA THR A 26 -16.40 30.41 -22.94
C THR A 26 -15.54 30.37 -21.69
N TRP A 27 -15.54 31.42 -20.88
CA TRP A 27 -14.75 31.45 -19.64
C TRP A 27 -15.26 30.46 -18.60
N VAL A 28 -16.58 30.31 -18.46
CA VAL A 28 -17.17 29.33 -17.54
C VAL A 28 -16.81 27.91 -17.98
N GLU A 29 -16.96 27.58 -19.26
CA GLU A 29 -16.59 26.27 -19.81
C GLU A 29 -15.12 25.95 -19.53
N ASP A 30 -14.22 26.91 -19.78
CA ASP A 30 -12.79 26.75 -19.51
C ASP A 30 -12.49 26.50 -18.03
N LYS A 31 -13.20 27.18 -17.12
CA LYS A 31 -13.01 27.02 -15.68
C LYS A 31 -13.55 25.70 -15.16
N VAL A 32 -14.74 25.31 -15.60
CA VAL A 32 -15.33 24.01 -15.25
C VAL A 32 -14.41 22.89 -15.72
N ARG A 33 -13.93 22.95 -16.97
CA ARG A 33 -12.97 21.99 -17.52
C ARG A 33 -11.68 21.92 -16.70
N GLN A 34 -11.07 23.06 -16.38
CA GLN A 34 -9.83 23.11 -15.59
C GLN A 34 -10.00 22.46 -14.21
N ASP A 35 -11.12 22.70 -13.54
CA ASP A 35 -11.38 22.12 -12.22
C ASP A 35 -11.69 20.63 -12.28
N MET A 36 -12.44 20.19 -13.29
CA MET A 36 -12.70 18.76 -13.52
C MET A 36 -11.40 18.01 -13.80
N GLU A 37 -10.54 18.52 -14.69
CA GLU A 37 -9.22 17.93 -14.97
C GLU A 37 -8.32 17.87 -13.73
N ARG A 38 -8.38 18.89 -12.87
CA ARG A 38 -7.63 18.90 -11.60
C ARG A 38 -8.16 17.84 -10.65
N ASN A 39 -9.48 17.71 -10.54
CA ASN A 39 -10.13 16.72 -9.70
C ASN A 39 -9.76 15.31 -10.16
N ASP A 40 -9.84 15.03 -11.47
CA ASP A 40 -9.46 13.73 -12.03
C ASP A 40 -8.00 13.37 -11.74
N ARG A 41 -7.08 14.33 -11.91
CA ARG A 41 -5.66 14.14 -11.57
C ARG A 41 -5.46 13.91 -10.07
N GLN A 42 -6.24 14.54 -9.21
CA GLN A 42 -6.16 14.33 -7.77
C GLN A 42 -6.64 12.92 -7.42
N ILE A 43 -7.78 12.50 -7.96
CA ILE A 43 -8.32 11.14 -7.79
C ILE A 43 -7.31 10.10 -8.27
N GLU A 44 -6.70 10.29 -9.44
CA GLU A 44 -5.69 9.37 -9.96
C GLU A 44 -4.46 9.28 -9.06
N ARG A 45 -4.00 10.41 -8.51
CA ARG A 45 -2.88 10.44 -7.56
C ARG A 45 -3.22 9.72 -6.26
N GLU A 46 -4.42 9.89 -5.74
CA GLU A 46 -4.89 9.21 -4.54
C GLU A 46 -4.96 7.69 -4.76
N LYS A 47 -5.53 7.25 -5.89
CA LYS A 47 -5.54 5.84 -6.29
C LYS A 47 -4.14 5.24 -6.38
N LYS A 48 -3.20 5.93 -7.03
CA LYS A 48 -1.80 5.46 -7.12
C LYS A 48 -1.14 5.36 -5.75
N ARG A 49 -1.43 6.29 -4.82
CA ARG A 49 -0.90 6.23 -3.45
C ARG A 49 -1.47 5.04 -2.69
N GLU A 50 -2.76 4.79 -2.80
CA GLU A 50 -3.41 3.64 -2.17
C GLU A 50 -2.84 2.32 -2.71
N GLU A 51 -2.67 2.21 -4.03
CA GLU A 51 -2.07 1.02 -4.65
C GLU A 51 -0.62 0.78 -4.20
N MET A 52 0.20 1.84 -4.11
CA MET A 52 1.56 1.71 -3.58
C MET A 52 1.59 1.28 -2.12
N GLU A 53 0.67 1.78 -1.29
CA GLU A 53 0.60 1.40 0.12
C GLU A 53 0.17 -0.06 0.28
N LEU A 54 -0.78 -0.54 -0.53
CA LEU A 54 -1.17 -1.95 -0.58
C LEU A 54 0.00 -2.85 -0.99
N GLN A 55 0.75 -2.49 -2.05
CA GLN A 55 1.93 -3.25 -2.46
C GLN A 55 3.01 -3.29 -1.36
N LYS A 56 3.18 -2.20 -0.62
CA LYS A 56 4.12 -2.14 0.51
C LYS A 56 3.66 -3.06 1.65
N GLN A 57 2.38 -3.05 2.00
CA GLN A 57 1.83 -3.94 3.02
C GLN A 57 1.98 -5.41 2.63
N GLU A 58 1.72 -5.75 1.36
CA GLU A 58 1.91 -7.11 0.86
C GLU A 58 3.37 -7.57 0.99
N ARG A 59 4.34 -6.73 0.61
CA ARG A 59 5.77 -7.02 0.80
C ARG A 59 6.15 -7.23 2.26
N VAL A 60 5.62 -6.41 3.17
CA VAL A 60 5.88 -6.58 4.61
C VAL A 60 5.33 -7.93 5.10
N MET A 61 4.12 -8.29 4.67
CA MET A 61 3.52 -9.58 5.02
C MET A 61 4.29 -10.76 4.45
N GLN A 62 4.81 -10.64 3.22
CA GLN A 62 5.67 -11.65 2.62
C GLN A 62 6.97 -11.81 3.41
N ASN A 63 7.66 -10.71 3.72
CA ASN A 63 8.89 -10.76 4.51
C ASN A 63 8.67 -11.42 5.87
N GLN A 64 7.59 -11.07 6.59
CA GLN A 64 7.25 -11.70 7.86
C GLN A 64 6.97 -13.21 7.74
N ARG A 65 6.39 -13.64 6.61
CA ARG A 65 6.16 -15.06 6.34
C ARG A 65 7.48 -15.80 6.12
N GLU A 66 8.38 -15.22 5.34
CA GLU A 66 9.71 -15.77 5.07
C GLU A 66 10.55 -15.86 6.35
N GLU A 67 10.52 -14.82 7.20
CA GLU A 67 11.18 -14.82 8.51
C GLU A 67 10.67 -15.96 9.40
N ARG A 68 9.35 -16.12 9.53
CA ARG A 68 8.76 -17.22 10.33
C ARG A 68 9.12 -18.60 9.78
N GLU A 69 9.22 -18.74 8.46
CA GLU A 69 9.62 -20.01 7.84
C GLU A 69 11.10 -20.30 8.10
N SER A 70 11.97 -19.30 7.98
CA SER A 70 13.40 -19.41 8.32
C SER A 70 13.60 -19.80 9.79
N GLU A 71 12.88 -19.15 10.71
CA GLU A 71 12.92 -19.48 12.14
C GLU A 71 12.49 -20.92 12.41
N ARG A 72 11.43 -21.41 11.75
CA ARG A 72 10.99 -22.81 11.87
C ARG A 72 12.04 -23.79 11.38
N GLN A 73 12.67 -23.53 10.23
CA GLN A 73 13.72 -24.39 9.69
C GLN A 73 14.94 -24.41 10.61
N LEU A 74 15.35 -23.25 11.15
CA LEU A 74 16.43 -23.17 12.13
C LEU A 74 16.11 -23.93 13.42
N ALA A 75 14.88 -23.83 13.93
CA ALA A 75 14.43 -24.55 15.11
C ALA A 75 14.47 -26.07 14.90
N LEU A 76 13.94 -26.55 13.77
CA LEU A 76 14.01 -27.97 13.38
C LEU A 76 15.46 -28.45 13.30
N ARG A 77 16.34 -27.67 12.66
CA ARG A 77 17.76 -28.04 12.55
C ARG A 77 18.46 -28.11 13.90
N ARG A 78 18.14 -27.21 14.83
CA ARG A 78 18.67 -27.27 16.22
C ARG A 78 18.20 -28.53 16.93
N MET A 79 16.93 -28.89 16.81
CA MET A 79 16.39 -30.11 17.39
C MET A 79 17.06 -31.36 16.81
N GLU A 80 17.28 -31.43 15.50
CA GLU A 80 18.02 -32.53 14.86
C GLU A 80 19.43 -32.67 15.41
N LEU A 81 20.16 -31.55 15.55
CA LEU A 81 21.52 -31.55 16.11
C LEU A 81 21.54 -31.98 17.58
N GLU A 82 20.54 -31.57 18.36
CA GLU A 82 20.40 -31.98 19.75
C GLU A 82 20.09 -33.47 19.89
N ALA A 83 19.17 -33.99 19.07
CA ALA A 83 18.87 -35.42 19.02
C ALA A 83 20.11 -36.25 18.62
N GLN A 84 20.89 -35.78 17.64
CA GLN A 84 22.16 -36.43 17.27
C GLN A 84 23.17 -36.44 18.42
N LYS A 85 23.28 -35.35 19.19
CA LYS A 85 24.16 -35.31 20.37
C LYS A 85 23.73 -36.35 21.41
N LEU A 86 22.42 -36.49 21.67
CA LEU A 86 21.88 -37.47 22.60
C LEU A 86 22.13 -38.91 22.15
N LEU A 87 22.00 -39.19 20.85
CA LEU A 87 22.24 -40.51 20.28
C LEU A 87 23.74 -40.87 20.22
N ASN A 88 24.61 -39.88 20.05
CA ASN A 88 26.06 -40.06 20.03
C ASN A 88 26.71 -40.08 21.43
N VAL A 89 25.92 -40.04 22.51
CA VAL A 89 26.45 -40.33 23.86
C VAL A 89 26.80 -41.81 23.89
N THR A 90 28.10 -42.12 23.81
CA THR A 90 28.64 -43.47 23.95
C THR A 90 28.10 -44.09 25.25
N PRO A 91 27.47 -45.28 25.22
CA PRO A 91 27.18 -45.98 26.46
C PRO A 91 28.52 -46.27 27.13
N VAL A 92 28.73 -45.68 28.30
CA VAL A 92 29.88 -45.99 29.15
C VAL A 92 29.80 -47.48 29.43
N PRO A 93 30.80 -48.30 29.06
CA PRO A 93 30.76 -49.71 29.38
C PRO A 93 30.78 -49.82 30.91
N LEU A 94 29.68 -50.30 31.48
CA LEU A 94 29.65 -50.80 32.85
C LEU A 94 30.63 -51.96 32.89
N SER A 95 31.86 -51.69 33.34
CA SER A 95 32.81 -52.73 33.68
C SER A 95 32.18 -53.61 34.77
N TYR A 96 31.57 -54.72 34.35
CA TYR A 96 31.10 -55.77 35.24
C TYR A 96 32.32 -56.38 35.94
N ARG A 97 32.51 -56.06 37.22
CA ARG A 97 33.33 -56.85 38.14
C ARG A 97 32.40 -57.80 38.90
N HIS A 98 32.49 -59.08 38.58
CA HIS A 98 32.25 -60.17 39.52
C HIS A 98 33.38 -61.18 39.38
#